data_AF-A0A1R2D2J0-F1
#
_entry.id   AF-A0A1R2D2J0-F1
#
_cell.length_a   1.000
_cell.length_b   1.000
_cell.length_c   1.000
_cell.angle_alpha   90.00
_cell.angle_beta   90.00
_cell.angle_gamma   90.00
#
_symmetry.space_group_name_H-M   'P 1'
#
loop_
_entity.id
_entity.type
_entity.pdbx_description
1 polymer ?
#
loop_
_entity_poly.entity_id
_entity_poly.type
_entity_poly.pdbx_seq_one_letter_code
_entity_poly.pdbx_strand_id
1 'polypeptide(L)'
;MPGDFKIMTWNILADQLADNFPAVDETFLQWEYRKGLILKEIDRICPDLLCIQELDHYNDFLKGLMDERGFDSVYRKKKGWHEDGLGIFYKRGMFEKLDEYYVDYPGNQFAIGLMLQKGPQRFYIFTTHLKAKKIFDVVRITQVQALLSFIQTLQPLPTIACGDFNSLPNTNAYITMYNNTLGLKSIYRNNTEPEFTTVKQRTNLEIKTEDYIWEKGFKKHQILSLPSLEAIGTKGLPKHNYPSDHLSLSAVLSFNI
;
A
#
# COMPACT_ATOMS: atom_id res chain seq x y z
N MET A 1 -0.09 -16.49 -16.71
CA MET A 1 0.46 -16.74 -18.07
C MET A 1 1.93 -16.33 -18.09
N PRO A 2 2.75 -16.73 -19.08
CA PRO A 2 4.14 -16.28 -19.17
C PRO A 2 4.17 -14.74 -19.26
N GLY A 3 4.60 -14.07 -18.19
CA GLY A 3 4.68 -12.61 -18.16
C GLY A 3 3.96 -11.93 -17.00
N ASP A 4 2.95 -12.57 -16.41
CA ASP A 4 2.16 -11.98 -15.32
C ASP A 4 2.98 -11.87 -14.01
N PHE A 5 2.56 -10.95 -13.15
CA PHE A 5 3.01 -10.87 -11.75
C PHE A 5 1.87 -10.35 -10.87
N LYS A 6 1.91 -10.70 -9.58
CA LYS A 6 0.92 -10.25 -8.61
C LYS A 6 1.50 -9.14 -7.73
N ILE A 7 0.82 -8.00 -7.69
CA ILE A 7 1.12 -6.93 -6.73
C ILE A 7 0.18 -7.01 -5.53
N MET A 8 0.70 -6.68 -4.35
CA MET A 8 -0.06 -6.43 -3.13
C MET A 8 0.40 -5.10 -2.52
N THR A 9 -0.53 -4.28 -2.06
CA THR A 9 -0.23 -3.15 -1.16
C THR A 9 -1.03 -3.26 0.12
N TRP A 10 -0.44 -2.93 1.25
CA TRP A 10 -1.10 -3.07 2.53
C TRP A 10 -0.51 -2.16 3.62
N ASN A 11 -1.35 -1.33 4.24
CA ASN A 11 -1.05 -0.74 5.54
C ASN A 11 -1.27 -1.82 6.61
N ILE A 12 -0.19 -2.24 7.28
CA ILE A 12 -0.25 -3.39 8.21
C ILE A 12 -0.59 -3.01 9.65
N LEU A 13 -0.86 -1.72 9.92
CA LEU A 13 -1.02 -1.14 11.26
C LEU A 13 0.25 -1.32 12.11
N ALA A 14 0.97 -0.23 12.34
CA ALA A 14 2.17 -0.25 13.19
C ALA A 14 1.81 -0.70 14.61
N ASP A 15 2.67 -1.47 15.25
CA ASP A 15 2.47 -1.97 16.60
C ASP A 15 2.35 -0.87 17.63
N GLN A 16 3.21 0.15 17.54
CA GLN A 16 3.11 1.36 18.37
C GLN A 16 1.79 2.14 18.19
N LEU A 17 0.99 1.85 17.15
CA LEU A 17 -0.31 2.50 16.86
C LEU A 17 -1.52 1.58 17.14
N ALA A 18 -1.30 0.32 17.50
CA ALA A 18 -2.33 -0.70 17.62
C ALA A 18 -3.24 -0.54 18.85
N ASP A 19 -2.81 0.19 19.89
CA ASP A 19 -3.58 0.34 21.15
C ASP A 19 -4.82 1.24 21.02
N ASN A 20 -5.05 1.83 19.85
CA ASN A 20 -6.07 2.87 19.69
C ASN A 20 -7.45 2.30 19.25
N PHE A 21 -7.70 0.99 19.34
CA PHE A 21 -8.94 0.35 18.87
C PHE A 21 -9.82 -0.18 20.03
N PRO A 22 -10.62 0.68 20.70
CA PRO A 22 -11.30 0.33 21.95
C PRO A 22 -12.42 -0.72 21.79
N ALA A 23 -12.88 -1.00 20.56
CA ALA A 23 -13.91 -2.01 20.29
C ALA A 23 -13.33 -3.42 20.08
N VAL A 24 -12.00 -3.53 19.98
CA VAL A 24 -11.27 -4.76 19.70
C VAL A 24 -10.69 -5.28 21.01
N ASP A 25 -10.74 -6.60 21.21
CA ASP A 25 -10.07 -7.24 22.35
C ASP A 25 -8.57 -6.99 22.26
N GLU A 26 -7.96 -6.51 23.34
CA GLU A 26 -6.54 -6.15 23.42
C GLU A 26 -5.63 -7.33 23.01
N THR A 27 -6.06 -8.57 23.29
CA THR A 27 -5.35 -9.78 22.87
C THR A 27 -5.12 -9.82 21.36
N PHE A 28 -6.07 -9.32 20.56
CA PHE A 28 -5.95 -9.30 19.10
C PHE A 28 -5.14 -8.11 18.57
N LEU A 29 -4.83 -7.13 19.43
CA LEU A 29 -4.00 -5.96 19.10
C LEU A 29 -2.51 -6.23 19.36
N GLN A 30 -2.19 -7.15 20.26
CA GLN A 30 -0.82 -7.52 20.59
C GLN A 30 -0.02 -7.99 19.37
N TRP A 31 1.22 -7.49 19.23
CA TRP A 31 2.15 -7.87 18.16
C TRP A 31 2.24 -9.38 17.95
N GLU A 32 2.40 -10.13 19.04
CA GLU A 32 2.57 -11.59 19.00
C GLU A 32 1.39 -12.30 18.33
N TYR A 33 0.19 -11.74 18.46
CA TYR A 33 -1.00 -12.24 17.77
C TYR A 33 -1.04 -11.78 16.30
N ARG A 34 -0.81 -10.48 16.06
CA ARG A 34 -0.94 -9.87 14.72
C ARG A 34 0.10 -10.37 13.73
N LYS A 35 1.36 -10.55 14.16
CA LYS A 35 2.47 -10.96 13.28
C LYS A 35 2.20 -12.26 12.52
N GLY A 36 1.60 -13.25 13.18
CA GLY A 36 1.22 -14.51 12.54
C GLY A 36 0.14 -14.34 11.48
N LEU A 37 -0.84 -13.47 11.73
CA LEU A 37 -1.89 -13.15 10.77
C LEU A 37 -1.40 -12.31 9.59
N ILE A 38 -0.41 -11.43 9.81
CA ILE A 38 0.23 -10.64 8.75
C ILE A 38 0.89 -11.59 7.74
N LEU A 39 1.70 -12.56 8.21
CA LEU A 39 2.30 -13.55 7.31
C LEU A 39 1.25 -14.41 6.63
N LYS A 40 0.22 -14.86 7.38
CA LYS A 40 -0.85 -15.67 6.82
C LYS A 40 -1.56 -14.96 5.67
N GLU A 41 -1.78 -13.66 5.78
CA GLU A 41 -2.38 -12.86 4.72
C GLU A 41 -1.44 -12.72 3.51
N ILE A 42 -0.14 -12.44 3.73
CA ILE A 42 0.86 -12.39 2.66
C ILE A 42 0.95 -13.74 1.93
N ASP A 43 0.99 -14.85 2.66
CA ASP A 43 1.07 -16.21 2.10
C ASP A 43 -0.23 -16.59 1.36
N ARG A 44 -1.40 -16.16 1.87
CA ARG A 44 -2.70 -16.34 1.20
C ARG A 44 -2.76 -15.60 -0.13
N ILE A 45 -2.30 -14.34 -0.15
CA ILE A 45 -2.26 -13.55 -1.38
C ILE A 45 -1.19 -14.07 -2.33
N CYS A 46 -0.04 -14.51 -1.79
CA CYS A 46 1.13 -14.96 -2.54
C CYS A 46 1.51 -13.93 -3.64
N PRO A 47 1.93 -12.70 -3.24
CA PRO A 47 2.36 -11.68 -4.18
C PRO A 47 3.72 -12.04 -4.80
N ASP A 48 4.09 -11.33 -5.86
CA ASP A 48 5.47 -11.29 -6.38
C ASP A 48 6.12 -9.91 -6.13
N LEU A 49 5.30 -8.88 -5.92
CA LEU A 49 5.68 -7.52 -5.58
C LEU A 49 4.78 -7.02 -4.44
N LEU A 50 5.36 -6.58 -3.32
CA LEU A 50 4.64 -6.23 -2.10
C LEU A 50 5.06 -4.84 -1.62
N CYS A 51 4.09 -3.96 -1.41
CA CYS A 51 4.29 -2.62 -0.85
C CYS A 51 3.62 -2.53 0.53
N ILE A 52 4.39 -2.23 1.57
CA ILE A 52 3.89 -2.14 2.94
C ILE A 52 3.99 -0.71 3.46
N GLN A 53 2.93 -0.25 4.11
CA GLN A 53 2.89 0.97 4.91
C GLN A 53 2.78 0.61 6.39
N GLU A 54 3.20 1.54 7.27
CA GLU A 54 3.23 1.33 8.73
C GLU A 54 4.10 0.15 9.18
N LEU A 55 5.24 -0.03 8.51
CA LEU A 55 6.18 -1.11 8.84
C LEU A 55 7.18 -0.66 9.91
N ASP A 56 6.97 -1.03 11.15
CA ASP A 56 7.89 -0.83 12.28
C ASP A 56 8.74 -2.07 12.59
N HIS A 57 8.19 -3.27 12.38
CA HIS A 57 8.93 -4.55 12.52
C HIS A 57 9.61 -5.02 11.22
N TYR A 58 10.41 -4.16 10.58
CA TYR A 58 11.12 -4.52 9.35
C TYR A 58 12.28 -5.49 9.64
N ASN A 59 13.23 -5.11 10.50
CA ASN A 59 14.51 -5.83 10.66
C ASN A 59 14.36 -7.14 11.43
N ASP A 60 13.52 -7.15 12.45
CA ASP A 60 13.34 -8.23 13.42
C ASP A 60 12.27 -9.24 13.00
N PHE A 61 11.48 -8.94 11.96
CA PHE A 61 10.40 -9.80 11.51
C PHE A 61 10.33 -9.89 9.97
N LEU A 62 9.84 -8.85 9.29
CA LEU A 62 9.39 -9.02 7.91
C LEU A 62 10.54 -9.25 6.92
N LYS A 63 11.70 -8.60 7.12
CA LYS A 63 12.87 -8.74 6.25
C LYS A 63 13.34 -10.20 6.13
N GLY A 64 13.57 -10.87 7.27
CA GLY A 64 14.07 -12.25 7.28
C GLY A 64 13.07 -13.23 6.66
N LEU A 65 11.79 -13.11 7.04
CA LEU A 65 10.74 -14.01 6.56
C LEU A 65 10.45 -13.87 5.06
N MET A 66 10.56 -12.66 4.52
CA MET A 66 10.42 -12.42 3.09
C MET A 66 11.68 -12.85 2.33
N ASP A 67 12.87 -12.70 2.91
CA ASP A 67 14.11 -13.23 2.35
C ASP A 67 14.05 -14.75 2.18
N GLU A 68 13.59 -15.48 3.20
CA GLU A 68 13.35 -16.94 3.11
C GLU A 68 12.34 -17.31 2.02
N ARG A 69 11.38 -16.42 1.72
CA ARG A 69 10.39 -16.57 0.64
C ARG A 69 10.89 -16.13 -0.73
N GLY A 70 12.17 -15.78 -0.86
CA GLY A 70 12.75 -15.42 -2.15
C GLY A 70 12.67 -13.93 -2.51
N PHE A 71 12.38 -13.04 -1.56
CA PHE A 71 12.24 -11.60 -1.81
C PHE A 71 13.45 -10.81 -1.36
N ASP A 72 13.89 -9.88 -2.20
CA ASP A 72 14.73 -8.77 -1.76
C ASP A 72 13.83 -7.56 -1.42
N SER A 73 14.35 -6.58 -0.68
CA SER A 73 13.53 -5.48 -0.17
C SER A 73 14.29 -4.18 0.05
N VAL A 74 13.57 -3.07 -0.13
CA VAL A 74 13.99 -1.73 0.26
C VAL A 74 13.06 -1.22 1.34
N TYR A 75 13.63 -0.63 2.39
CA TYR A 75 12.88 -0.07 3.51
C TYR A 75 13.42 1.29 3.89
N ARG A 76 12.52 2.21 4.22
CA ARG A 76 12.88 3.48 4.84
C ARG A 76 11.90 3.80 5.96
N LYS A 77 12.45 4.16 7.11
CA LYS A 77 11.72 4.59 8.29
C LYS A 77 11.32 6.06 8.19
N LYS A 78 10.18 6.45 8.76
CA LYS A 78 9.80 7.86 8.93
C LYS A 78 10.79 8.57 9.85
N LYS A 79 10.98 9.88 9.63
CA LYS A 79 11.79 10.72 10.52
C LYS A 79 11.03 11.00 11.83
N GLY A 80 11.76 11.26 12.90
CA GLY A 80 11.21 11.66 14.21
C GLY A 80 10.92 10.47 15.13
N TRP A 81 9.88 10.60 15.95
CA TRP A 81 9.49 9.59 16.95
C TRP A 81 8.72 8.38 16.37
N HIS A 82 8.41 8.41 15.08
CA HIS A 82 7.71 7.30 14.43
C HIS A 82 8.66 6.12 14.24
N GLU A 83 8.32 4.97 14.80
CA GLU A 83 9.05 3.71 14.56
C GLU A 83 8.72 3.06 13.20
N ASP A 84 7.63 3.50 12.55
CA ASP A 84 7.14 2.92 11.31
C ASP A 84 7.72 3.53 10.03
N GLY A 85 7.60 2.79 8.93
CA GLY A 85 8.14 3.16 7.63
C GLY A 85 7.39 2.55 6.45
N LEU A 86 8.04 2.63 5.30
CA LEU A 86 7.58 2.05 4.05
C LEU A 86 8.54 0.94 3.60
N GLY A 87 8.00 -0.14 3.06
CA GLY A 87 8.77 -1.24 2.49
C GLY A 87 8.29 -1.63 1.10
N ILE A 88 9.22 -1.89 0.17
CA ILE A 88 8.93 -2.53 -1.11
C ILE A 88 9.72 -3.83 -1.17
N PHE A 89 9.02 -4.96 -1.29
CA PHE A 89 9.59 -6.30 -1.41
C PHE A 89 9.31 -6.83 -2.81
N TYR A 90 10.33 -7.36 -3.49
CA TYR A 90 10.24 -7.87 -4.85
C TYR A 90 10.91 -9.24 -4.97
N LYS A 91 10.23 -10.16 -5.65
CA LYS A 91 10.66 -11.56 -5.79
C LYS A 91 11.90 -11.67 -6.67
N ARG A 92 12.99 -12.21 -6.12
CA ARG A 92 14.23 -12.51 -6.83
C ARG A 92 13.99 -13.47 -7.98
N GLY A 93 14.79 -13.35 -9.03
CA GLY A 93 14.65 -14.15 -10.25
C GLY A 93 13.44 -13.73 -11.12
N MET A 94 12.41 -13.10 -10.55
CA MET A 94 11.35 -12.45 -11.32
C MET A 94 11.67 -10.99 -11.63
N PHE A 95 12.20 -10.26 -10.64
CA PHE A 95 12.55 -8.85 -10.76
C PHE A 95 14.03 -8.61 -10.47
N GLU A 96 14.63 -7.74 -11.27
CA GLU A 96 15.93 -7.15 -11.03
C GLU A 96 15.75 -5.66 -10.68
N LYS A 97 16.30 -5.22 -9.55
CA LYS A 97 16.29 -3.80 -9.16
C LYS A 97 17.40 -3.06 -9.90
N LEU A 98 17.02 -2.11 -10.74
CA LEU A 98 17.95 -1.29 -11.52
C LEU A 98 18.27 0.03 -10.82
N ASP A 99 17.30 0.61 -10.13
CA ASP A 99 17.45 1.91 -9.47
C ASP A 99 16.46 2.06 -8.30
N GLU A 100 16.72 3.02 -7.44
CA GLU A 100 15.99 3.30 -6.21
C GLU A 100 15.87 4.80 -5.97
N TYR A 101 14.66 5.24 -5.65
CA TYR A 101 14.27 6.63 -5.55
C TYR A 101 13.60 6.92 -4.21
N TYR A 102 13.82 8.13 -3.72
CA TYR A 102 13.21 8.64 -2.51
C TYR A 102 12.58 10.01 -2.79
N VAL A 103 11.27 10.11 -2.60
CA VAL A 103 10.53 11.37 -2.80
C VAL A 103 10.13 11.90 -1.44
N ASP A 104 10.88 12.88 -0.92
CA ASP A 104 10.56 13.54 0.33
C ASP A 104 9.45 14.58 0.11
N TYR A 105 8.50 14.65 1.04
CA TYR A 105 7.43 15.65 0.99
C TYR A 105 7.51 16.65 2.15
N PRO A 106 6.69 17.71 2.16
CA PRO A 106 6.48 18.49 3.37
C PRO A 106 6.00 17.60 4.53
N GLY A 107 6.65 17.76 5.69
CA GLY A 107 6.39 16.96 6.89
C GLY A 107 7.35 15.77 7.02
N ASN A 108 6.81 14.63 7.47
CA ASN A 108 7.58 13.42 7.74
C ASN A 108 7.17 12.23 6.85
N GLN A 109 6.34 12.49 5.83
CA GLN A 109 5.95 11.50 4.82
C GLN A 109 6.89 11.56 3.61
N PHE A 110 6.97 10.45 2.90
CA PHE A 110 7.78 10.29 1.70
C PHE A 110 7.21 9.13 0.87
N ALA A 111 7.73 8.95 -0.34
CA ALA A 111 7.60 7.71 -1.10
C ALA A 111 8.95 7.02 -1.30
N ILE A 112 8.91 5.70 -1.42
CA ILE A 112 9.99 4.87 -1.98
C ILE A 112 9.58 4.51 -3.40
N GLY A 113 10.49 4.66 -4.36
CA GLY A 113 10.31 4.22 -5.73
C GLY A 113 11.41 3.25 -6.15
N LEU A 114 11.10 2.20 -6.89
CA LEU A 114 12.10 1.33 -7.52
C LEU A 114 11.91 1.32 -9.03
N MET A 115 13.02 1.30 -9.77
CA MET A 115 13.02 0.85 -11.15
C MET A 115 13.30 -0.64 -11.18
N LEU A 116 12.33 -1.43 -11.63
CA LEU A 116 12.43 -2.89 -11.71
C LEU A 116 12.44 -3.35 -13.17
N GLN A 117 13.16 -4.43 -13.43
CA GLN A 117 13.18 -5.13 -14.71
C GLN A 117 12.60 -6.54 -14.56
N LYS A 118 11.65 -6.91 -15.44
CA LYS A 118 11.06 -8.25 -15.55
C LYS A 118 11.16 -8.72 -17.00
N GLY A 119 12.09 -9.61 -17.29
CA GLY A 119 12.42 -9.97 -18.67
C GLY A 119 12.90 -8.73 -19.45
N PRO A 120 12.38 -8.45 -20.67
CA PRO A 120 12.79 -7.26 -21.43
C PRO A 120 12.16 -5.96 -20.94
N GLN A 121 11.17 -6.03 -20.03
CA GLN A 121 10.37 -4.88 -19.64
C GLN A 121 10.89 -4.22 -18.37
N ARG A 122 10.97 -2.90 -18.40
CA ARG A 122 11.31 -2.03 -17.26
C ARG A 122 10.09 -1.25 -16.83
N PHE A 123 9.93 -1.05 -15.54
CA PHE A 123 8.82 -0.30 -14.97
C PHE A 123 9.18 0.31 -13.63
N TYR A 124 8.37 1.24 -13.17
CA TYR A 124 8.49 1.80 -11.83
C TYR A 124 7.41 1.28 -10.89
N ILE A 125 7.78 1.08 -9.63
CA ILE A 125 6.86 0.86 -8.52
C ILE A 125 7.13 1.92 -7.45
N PHE A 126 6.09 2.61 -7.01
CA PHE A 126 6.14 3.55 -5.90
C PHE A 126 5.20 3.10 -4.79
N THR A 127 5.65 3.25 -3.54
CA THR A 127 4.79 3.16 -2.36
C THR A 127 4.86 4.43 -1.54
N THR A 128 3.74 4.86 -0.97
CA THR A 128 3.63 6.05 -0.15
C THR A 128 2.66 5.85 1.02
N HIS A 129 2.83 6.64 2.08
CA HIS A 129 1.85 6.81 3.14
C HIS A 129 1.72 8.31 3.39
N LEU A 130 0.59 8.91 2.99
CA LEU A 130 0.38 10.37 3.05
C LEU A 130 -0.04 10.87 4.44
N LYS A 131 -0.12 12.19 4.61
CA LYS A 131 -0.44 12.79 5.91
C LYS A 131 -1.85 12.40 6.37
N ALA A 132 -1.92 11.70 7.49
CA ALA A 132 -3.16 11.31 8.15
C ALA A 132 -3.91 12.49 8.77
N LYS A 133 -5.20 12.27 9.07
CA LYS A 133 -6.20 13.22 9.61
C LYS A 133 -6.79 14.19 8.58
N LYS A 134 -8.08 14.49 8.76
CA LYS A 134 -8.89 15.30 7.83
C LYS A 134 -8.35 16.72 7.61
N ILE A 135 -7.80 17.35 8.65
CA ILE A 135 -7.30 18.73 8.61
C ILE A 135 -6.12 18.96 7.66
N PHE A 136 -5.47 17.89 7.19
CA PHE A 136 -4.28 17.96 6.36
C PHE A 136 -4.53 17.72 4.87
N ASP A 137 -5.77 17.94 4.38
CA ASP A 137 -6.09 17.74 2.96
C ASP A 137 -5.19 18.56 2.03
N VAL A 138 -4.96 19.84 2.37
CA VAL A 138 -4.06 20.72 1.61
C VAL A 138 -2.63 20.16 1.58
N VAL A 139 -2.14 19.61 2.71
CA VAL A 139 -0.82 18.98 2.76
C VAL A 139 -0.77 17.77 1.84
N ARG A 140 -1.81 16.92 1.85
CA ARG A 140 -1.87 15.75 0.95
C ARG A 140 -1.88 16.14 -0.52
N ILE A 141 -2.54 17.24 -0.91
CA ILE A 141 -2.47 17.75 -2.29
C ILE A 141 -1.01 18.02 -2.67
N THR A 142 -0.26 18.75 -1.84
CA THR A 142 1.16 19.03 -2.09
C THR A 142 2.00 17.75 -2.15
N GLN A 143 1.71 16.77 -1.29
CA GLN A 143 2.41 15.47 -1.30
C GLN A 143 2.14 14.68 -2.60
N VAL A 144 0.88 14.61 -3.04
CA VAL A 144 0.50 13.98 -4.32
C VAL A 144 1.14 14.71 -5.49
N GLN A 145 1.12 16.03 -5.50
CA GLN A 145 1.78 16.83 -6.55
C GLN A 145 3.28 16.56 -6.59
N ALA A 146 3.96 16.50 -5.44
CA ALA A 146 5.38 16.17 -5.39
C ALA A 146 5.68 14.78 -5.98
N LEU A 147 4.87 13.76 -5.65
CA LEU A 147 4.99 12.43 -6.23
C LEU A 147 4.80 12.44 -7.75
N LEU A 148 3.72 13.06 -8.23
CA LEU A 148 3.41 13.15 -9.66
C LEU A 148 4.49 13.92 -10.42
N SER A 149 4.95 15.05 -9.90
CA SER A 149 6.04 15.84 -10.48
C SER A 149 7.33 15.04 -10.54
N PHE A 150 7.65 14.25 -9.51
CA PHE A 150 8.82 13.37 -9.54
C PHE A 150 8.69 12.30 -10.63
N ILE A 151 7.55 11.58 -10.71
CA ILE A 151 7.34 10.56 -11.75
C ILE A 151 7.41 11.19 -13.15
N GLN A 152 6.94 12.44 -13.32
CA GLN A 152 6.98 13.16 -14.58
C GLN A 152 8.41 13.46 -15.08
N THR A 153 9.42 13.52 -14.20
CA THR A 153 10.82 13.71 -14.60
C THR A 153 11.50 12.42 -15.07
N LEU A 154 10.91 11.27 -14.78
CA LEU A 154 11.45 9.96 -15.15
C LEU A 154 11.13 9.62 -16.61
N GLN A 155 11.84 8.61 -17.15
CA GLN A 155 11.52 8.05 -18.45
C GLN A 155 10.07 7.53 -18.48
N PRO A 156 9.34 7.64 -19.61
CA PRO A 156 7.93 7.27 -19.70
C PRO A 156 7.72 5.75 -19.78
N LEU A 157 8.00 5.04 -18.68
CA LEU A 157 7.83 3.60 -18.55
C LEU A 157 6.48 3.26 -17.89
N PRO A 158 6.00 2.00 -18.02
CA PRO A 158 4.92 1.49 -17.17
C PRO A 158 5.20 1.80 -15.70
N THR A 159 4.18 2.23 -14.97
CA THR A 159 4.35 2.72 -13.60
C THR A 159 3.19 2.26 -12.74
N ILE A 160 3.51 1.85 -11.52
CA ILE A 160 2.56 1.60 -10.45
C ILE A 160 2.88 2.55 -9.29
N ALA A 161 1.87 3.21 -8.73
CA ALA A 161 1.97 3.97 -7.49
C ALA A 161 0.88 3.51 -6.54
N CYS A 162 1.23 3.09 -5.33
CA CYS A 162 0.29 2.48 -4.40
C CYS A 162 0.54 2.87 -2.95
N GLY A 163 -0.41 2.52 -2.09
CA GLY A 163 -0.29 2.68 -0.63
C GLY A 163 -1.49 3.41 -0.04
N ASP A 164 -1.30 3.88 1.18
CA ASP A 164 -2.30 4.60 1.97
C ASP A 164 -2.20 6.11 1.70
N PHE A 165 -3.18 6.64 0.99
CA PHE A 165 -3.23 8.06 0.64
C PHE A 165 -3.93 8.89 1.71
N ASN A 166 -4.54 8.28 2.74
CA ASN A 166 -5.34 8.97 3.77
C ASN A 166 -6.36 9.97 3.16
N SER A 167 -6.88 9.63 1.98
CA SER A 167 -7.66 10.52 1.13
C SER A 167 -8.84 9.77 0.54
N LEU A 168 -10.06 10.28 0.74
CA LEU A 168 -11.29 9.69 0.20
C LEU A 168 -11.48 10.02 -1.29
N PRO A 169 -12.26 9.24 -2.06
CA PRO A 169 -12.50 9.49 -3.48
C PRO A 169 -13.08 10.86 -3.86
N ASN A 170 -13.65 11.60 -2.90
CA ASN A 170 -14.20 12.93 -3.09
C ASN A 170 -13.31 14.07 -2.54
N THR A 171 -12.09 13.76 -2.09
CA THR A 171 -11.15 14.75 -1.56
C THR A 171 -10.19 15.26 -2.63
N ASN A 172 -9.64 16.45 -2.42
CA ASN A 172 -8.85 17.12 -3.47
C ASN A 172 -7.53 16.41 -3.79
N ALA A 173 -6.90 15.76 -2.80
CA ALA A 173 -5.68 15.01 -3.06
C ALA A 173 -5.94 13.75 -3.91
N TYR A 174 -7.06 13.04 -3.68
CA TYR A 174 -7.51 11.98 -4.59
C TYR A 174 -7.84 12.55 -5.98
N ILE A 175 -8.59 13.65 -6.08
CA ILE A 175 -8.95 14.26 -7.37
C ILE A 175 -7.70 14.67 -8.16
N THR A 176 -6.67 15.16 -7.47
CA THR A 176 -5.35 15.47 -8.07
C THR A 176 -4.70 14.22 -8.64
N MET A 177 -4.71 13.11 -7.88
CA MET A 177 -4.20 11.82 -8.36
C MET A 177 -5.05 11.30 -9.53
N TYR A 178 -6.37 11.40 -9.47
CA TYR A 178 -7.30 10.92 -10.49
C TYR A 178 -7.16 11.69 -11.83
N ASN A 179 -7.00 13.01 -11.77
CA ASN A 179 -6.85 13.89 -12.94
C ASN A 179 -5.39 14.05 -13.41
N ASN A 180 -4.46 13.21 -12.93
CA ASN A 180 -3.06 13.29 -13.32
C ASN A 180 -2.88 13.21 -14.85
N THR A 181 -1.88 13.92 -15.37
CA THR A 181 -1.52 13.91 -16.80
C THR A 181 -0.62 12.73 -17.17
N LEU A 182 -0.11 11.98 -16.20
CA LEU A 182 0.76 10.83 -16.42
C LEU A 182 -0.01 9.66 -17.03
N GLY A 183 -1.33 9.60 -16.86
CA GLY A 183 -2.20 8.53 -17.33
C GLY A 183 -2.35 7.38 -16.32
N LEU A 184 -1.96 7.58 -15.07
CA LEU A 184 -2.16 6.63 -13.98
C LEU A 184 -3.66 6.51 -13.67
N LYS A 185 -4.17 5.29 -13.49
CA LYS A 185 -5.57 5.00 -13.19
C LYS A 185 -5.69 4.03 -12.03
N SER A 186 -6.67 4.25 -11.15
CA SER A 186 -6.95 3.33 -10.05
C SER A 186 -7.40 1.97 -10.61
N ILE A 187 -6.77 0.90 -10.15
CA ILE A 187 -7.09 -0.48 -10.54
C ILE A 187 -8.48 -0.87 -10.03
N TYR A 188 -8.83 -0.45 -8.81
CA TYR A 188 -10.06 -0.86 -8.13
C TYR A 188 -11.30 -0.06 -8.58
N ARG A 189 -11.12 1.03 -9.32
CA ARG A 189 -12.22 1.86 -9.81
C ARG A 189 -13.00 1.16 -10.94
N ASN A 190 -14.26 0.84 -10.68
CA ASN A 190 -15.24 0.39 -11.66
C ASN A 190 -16.45 1.34 -11.65
N ASN A 191 -16.45 2.36 -12.51
CA ASN A 191 -17.28 3.58 -12.43
C ASN A 191 -17.05 4.42 -11.16
N THR A 192 -17.01 3.79 -9.98
CA THR A 192 -16.65 4.38 -8.69
C THR A 192 -15.53 3.57 -8.04
N GLU A 193 -14.85 4.17 -7.06
CA GLU A 193 -13.94 3.46 -6.16
C GLU A 193 -14.73 2.47 -5.27
N PRO A 194 -14.06 1.49 -4.63
CA PRO A 194 -14.71 0.60 -3.69
C PRO A 194 -15.30 1.40 -2.52
N GLU A 195 -16.29 0.80 -1.85
CA GLU A 195 -16.97 1.41 -0.70
C GLU A 195 -15.98 1.68 0.45
N PHE A 196 -15.07 0.74 0.70
CA PHE A 196 -14.04 0.87 1.72
C PHE A 196 -12.79 0.07 1.38
N THR A 197 -11.69 0.52 1.95
CA THR A 197 -10.43 -0.22 2.12
C THR A 197 -10.03 -0.29 3.59
N THR A 198 -10.61 0.54 4.45
CA THR A 198 -10.47 0.47 5.91
C THR A 198 -11.84 0.65 6.58
N VAL A 199 -12.08 -0.15 7.62
CA VAL A 199 -13.28 -0.05 8.46
C VAL A 199 -12.85 -0.17 9.90
N LYS A 200 -13.05 0.86 10.73
CA LYS A 200 -12.59 0.87 12.12
C LYS A 200 -13.58 1.52 13.06
N GLN A 201 -13.84 0.88 14.18
CA GLN A 201 -14.68 1.42 15.24
C GLN A 201 -13.83 2.20 16.23
N ARG A 202 -13.99 3.52 16.25
CA ARG A 202 -13.45 4.42 17.28
C ARG A 202 -14.61 4.99 18.10
N THR A 203 -14.70 6.32 18.23
CA THR A 203 -15.93 6.97 18.76
C THR A 203 -17.13 6.65 17.88
N ASN A 204 -16.94 6.62 16.56
CA ASN A 204 -17.92 6.20 15.57
C ASN A 204 -17.30 5.13 14.66
N LEU A 205 -18.16 4.41 13.92
CA LEU A 205 -17.71 3.52 12.86
C LEU A 205 -17.21 4.38 11.69
N GLU A 206 -15.93 4.23 11.36
CA GLU A 206 -15.31 4.86 10.20
C GLU A 206 -15.24 3.84 9.07
N ILE A 207 -15.87 4.15 7.94
CA ILE A 207 -15.85 3.34 6.71
C ILE A 207 -15.26 4.23 5.63
N LYS A 208 -14.08 3.89 5.12
CA LYS A 208 -13.31 4.76 4.23
C LYS A 208 -12.57 3.99 3.17
N THR A 209 -12.39 4.63 2.01
CA THR A 209 -11.46 4.21 0.96
C THR A 209 -10.29 5.16 0.97
N GLU A 210 -9.13 4.68 1.42
CA GLU A 210 -7.90 5.46 1.58
C GLU A 210 -6.70 4.80 0.90
N ASP A 211 -6.82 3.52 0.55
CA ASP A 211 -5.77 2.72 -0.08
C ASP A 211 -6.02 2.57 -1.57
N TYR A 212 -4.97 2.72 -2.37
CA TYR A 212 -5.09 2.69 -3.83
C TYR A 212 -3.93 1.96 -4.49
N ILE A 213 -4.20 1.38 -5.65
CA ILE A 213 -3.18 0.97 -6.62
C ILE A 213 -3.46 1.72 -7.92
N TRP A 214 -2.61 2.69 -8.25
CA TRP A 214 -2.65 3.44 -9.49
C TRP A 214 -1.69 2.81 -10.49
N GLU A 215 -2.14 2.53 -11.71
CA GLU A 215 -1.28 1.95 -12.75
C GLU A 215 -1.39 2.66 -14.10
N LYS A 216 -0.30 2.58 -14.85
CA LYS A 216 -0.26 2.83 -16.28
C LYS A 216 0.61 1.79 -16.96
N GLY A 217 0.15 1.30 -18.10
CA GLY A 217 0.94 0.42 -18.96
C GLY A 217 0.76 -1.07 -18.65
N PHE A 218 -0.28 -1.44 -17.90
CA PHE A 218 -0.57 -2.83 -17.57
C PHE A 218 -1.97 -3.28 -18.02
N LYS A 219 -2.09 -4.57 -18.36
CA LYS A 219 -3.36 -5.30 -18.44
C LYS A 219 -3.67 -5.84 -17.06
N LYS A 220 -4.93 -5.76 -16.65
CA LYS A 220 -5.44 -6.25 -15.37
C LYS A 220 -6.16 -7.57 -15.61
N HIS A 221 -5.61 -8.67 -15.10
CA HIS A 221 -6.19 -10.00 -15.29
C HIS A 221 -7.11 -10.39 -14.15
N GLN A 222 -6.74 -10.05 -12.93
CA GLN A 222 -7.51 -10.33 -11.72
C GLN A 222 -7.29 -9.23 -10.71
N ILE A 223 -8.36 -8.87 -10.01
CA ILE A 223 -8.34 -7.92 -8.89
C ILE A 223 -8.91 -8.66 -7.68
N LEU A 224 -8.23 -8.60 -6.54
CA LEU A 224 -8.69 -9.23 -5.31
C LEU A 224 -10.00 -8.56 -4.86
N SER A 225 -11.07 -9.36 -4.77
CA SER A 225 -12.36 -8.90 -4.26
C SER A 225 -12.26 -8.51 -2.79
N LEU A 226 -12.90 -7.39 -2.43
CA LEU A 226 -13.02 -6.94 -1.05
C LEU A 226 -14.26 -7.59 -0.40
N PRO A 227 -14.20 -7.91 0.91
CA PRO A 227 -15.37 -8.43 1.64
C PRO A 227 -16.50 -7.39 1.69
N SER A 228 -17.73 -7.84 1.92
CA SER A 228 -18.86 -6.94 2.21
C SER A 228 -18.73 -6.33 3.60
N LEU A 229 -19.38 -5.18 3.83
CA LEU A 229 -19.44 -4.56 5.17
C LEU A 229 -20.06 -5.50 6.21
N GLU A 230 -21.02 -6.33 5.81
CA GLU A 230 -21.62 -7.38 6.65
C GLU A 230 -20.57 -8.41 7.10
N ALA A 231 -19.70 -8.86 6.19
CA ALA A 231 -18.62 -9.80 6.51
C ALA A 231 -17.51 -9.17 7.38
N ILE A 232 -17.34 -7.84 7.31
CA ILE A 232 -16.47 -7.10 8.23
C ILE A 232 -17.08 -7.11 9.64
N GLY A 233 -18.36 -6.80 9.75
CA GLY A 233 -19.10 -6.71 11.00
C GLY A 233 -19.06 -5.32 11.64
N THR A 234 -19.92 -5.10 12.64
CA THR A 234 -20.16 -3.77 13.24
C THR A 234 -19.00 -3.22 14.07
N LYS A 235 -18.05 -4.07 14.48
CA LYS A 235 -16.84 -3.65 15.21
C LYS A 235 -15.69 -3.24 14.29
N GLY A 236 -15.81 -3.48 12.98
CA GLY A 236 -14.76 -3.17 12.02
C GLY A 236 -13.53 -4.07 12.17
N LEU A 237 -12.38 -3.48 11.85
CA LEU A 237 -11.04 -4.04 11.86
C LEU A 237 -10.12 -3.20 12.79
N PRO A 238 -9.00 -3.76 13.29
CA PRO A 238 -8.61 -5.17 13.21
C PRO A 238 -9.58 -6.06 14.00
N LYS A 239 -9.47 -7.38 13.83
CA LYS A 239 -10.31 -8.36 14.54
C LYS A 239 -9.57 -9.68 14.73
N HIS A 240 -10.16 -10.61 15.48
CA HIS A 240 -9.57 -11.91 15.84
C HIS A 240 -8.93 -12.70 14.67
N ASN A 241 -9.36 -12.48 13.43
CA ASN A 241 -8.84 -13.16 12.25
C ASN A 241 -8.23 -12.22 11.20
N TYR A 242 -8.03 -10.93 11.52
CA TYR A 242 -7.47 -9.96 10.58
C TYR A 242 -6.67 -8.86 11.31
N PRO A 243 -5.37 -8.67 11.03
CA PRO A 243 -4.45 -7.97 11.93
C PRO A 243 -4.33 -6.45 11.73
N SER A 244 -4.93 -5.91 10.68
CA SER A 244 -4.87 -4.48 10.36
C SER A 244 -6.27 -3.91 10.25
N ASP A 245 -6.42 -2.62 10.47
CA ASP A 245 -7.65 -1.89 10.15
C ASP A 245 -7.84 -1.63 8.65
N HIS A 246 -6.81 -1.87 7.84
CA HIS A 246 -6.84 -1.76 6.38
C HIS A 246 -6.86 -3.14 5.72
N LEU A 247 -7.67 -3.29 4.68
CA LEU A 247 -7.69 -4.46 3.82
C LEU A 247 -6.48 -4.44 2.87
N SER A 248 -5.89 -5.61 2.64
CA SER A 248 -4.88 -5.75 1.61
C SER A 248 -5.51 -5.57 0.23
N LEU A 249 -4.86 -4.80 -0.64
CA LEU A 249 -5.26 -4.67 -2.03
C LEU A 249 -4.30 -5.47 -2.91
N SER A 250 -4.82 -6.19 -3.91
CA SER A 250 -3.99 -7.00 -4.79
C SER A 250 -4.56 -7.11 -6.20
N ALA A 251 -3.65 -7.18 -7.18
CA ALA A 251 -4.01 -7.39 -8.58
C ALA A 251 -2.95 -8.24 -9.30
N VAL A 252 -3.39 -9.02 -10.28
CA VAL A 252 -2.54 -9.74 -11.23
C VAL A 252 -2.44 -8.90 -12.50
N LEU A 253 -1.21 -8.54 -12.83
CA LEU A 253 -0.87 -7.61 -13.91
C LEU A 253 0.03 -8.26 -14.94
N SER A 254 -0.08 -7.79 -16.18
CA SER A 254 0.91 -8.03 -17.24
C SER A 254 1.19 -6.74 -17.99
N PHE A 255 2.32 -6.61 -18.65
CA PHE A 255 2.61 -5.43 -19.46
C PHE A 255 1.62 -5.30 -20.64
N ASN A 256 1.27 -4.06 -20.99
CA ASN A 256 0.65 -3.73 -22.27
C ASN A 256 1.71 -3.86 -23.36
N ILE A 257 1.88 -5.09 -23.87
CA ILE A 257 2.58 -5.36 -25.12
C ILE A 257 1.66 -4.97 -26.28
#